data_AF-T0YKR9-F1
#
_entry.id   AF-T0YKR9-F1
#
_cell.length_a   1.000
_cell.length_b   1.000
_cell.length_c   1.000
_cell.angle_alpha   90.00
_cell.angle_beta   90.00
_cell.angle_gamma   90.00
#
_symmetry.space_group_name_H-M   'P 1'
#
loop_
_entity.id
_entity.type
_entity.pdbx_description
1 polymer ?
#
loop_
_entity_poly.entity_id
_entity_poly.type
_entity_poly.pdbx_seq_one_letter_code
_entity_poly.pdbx_strand_id
1 'polypeptide(L)'
;HQGVVALFDEDDGRLLCLMNAGPITARRTAAVSALSVALLARQDSRILAILGAGIQARAHLEAVAPTRGFSEIWLGARHPGPAQSMAERDPRCHLSPSFEAAVTMADVVVCCTDADSPVVAHQWLRPGCHVVSVGSGAELDADTVAGSK
;
A
#
# COMPACT_ATOMS: atom_id res chain seq x y z
N HIS A 1 -9.82 -12.72 -1.70
CA HIS A 1 -10.33 -12.93 -3.07
C HIS A 1 -9.60 -14.09 -3.73
N GLN A 2 -10.31 -14.93 -4.48
CA GLN A 2 -9.77 -16.04 -5.28
C GLN A 2 -10.09 -15.80 -6.75
N GLY A 3 -9.24 -16.27 -7.65
CA GLY A 3 -9.44 -16.11 -9.09
C GLY A 3 -8.34 -16.80 -9.90
N VAL A 4 -8.54 -16.85 -11.22
CA VAL A 4 -7.58 -17.38 -12.18
C VAL A 4 -7.21 -16.33 -13.21
N VAL A 5 -5.96 -16.35 -13.68
CA VAL A 5 -5.52 -15.64 -14.87
C VAL A 5 -5.34 -16.66 -15.98
N ALA A 6 -6.01 -16.44 -17.10
CA ALA A 6 -5.86 -17.25 -18.30
C ALA A 6 -5.00 -16.50 -19.32
N LEU A 7 -3.94 -17.15 -19.79
CA LEU A 7 -3.08 -16.66 -20.86
C LEU A 7 -3.46 -17.36 -22.16
N PHE A 8 -3.75 -16.58 -23.19
CA PHE A 8 -4.06 -17.08 -24.52
C PHE A 8 -2.96 -16.67 -25.50
N ASP A 9 -2.76 -17.50 -26.51
CA ASP A 9 -1.92 -17.18 -27.65
C ASP A 9 -2.56 -16.05 -28.46
N GLU A 10 -1.78 -15.04 -28.85
CA GLU A 10 -2.31 -13.88 -29.56
C GLU A 10 -2.64 -14.18 -31.03
N ASP A 11 -2.00 -15.20 -31.62
CA ASP A 11 -2.14 -15.52 -33.04
C ASP A 11 -3.42 -16.30 -33.33
N ASP A 12 -3.74 -17.30 -32.50
CA ASP A 12 -4.85 -18.24 -32.74
C ASP A 12 -5.86 -18.35 -31.59
N GLY A 13 -5.65 -17.62 -30.48
CA GLY A 13 -6.56 -17.59 -29.34
C GLY A 13 -6.59 -18.87 -28.51
N ARG A 14 -5.66 -19.82 -28.71
CA ARG A 14 -5.62 -21.05 -27.90
C ARG A 14 -5.20 -20.72 -26.46
N LEU A 15 -5.76 -21.45 -25.50
CA LEU A 15 -5.39 -21.33 -24.08
C LEU A 15 -3.99 -21.92 -23.85
N LEU A 16 -3.05 -21.08 -23.40
CA LEU A 16 -1.67 -21.47 -23.10
C LEU A 16 -1.49 -21.86 -21.63
N CYS A 17 -2.10 -21.12 -20.70
CA CYS A 17 -1.89 -21.33 -19.27
C CYS A 17 -3.07 -20.84 -18.42
N LEU A 18 -3.31 -21.53 -17.30
CA LEU A 18 -4.14 -21.06 -16.20
C LEU A 18 -3.28 -20.92 -14.94
N MET A 19 -3.29 -19.75 -14.34
CA MET A 19 -2.50 -19.42 -13.15
C MET A 19 -3.38 -18.93 -12.01
N ASN A 20 -2.92 -19.12 -10.77
CA ASN A 20 -3.55 -18.50 -9.60
C ASN A 20 -3.44 -16.98 -9.68
N ALA A 21 -4.57 -16.27 -9.66
CA ALA A 21 -4.61 -14.81 -9.79
C ALA A 21 -4.12 -14.07 -8.53
N GLY A 22 -4.13 -14.71 -7.36
CA GLY A 22 -3.83 -14.06 -6.08
C GLY A 22 -2.45 -13.41 -6.05
N PRO A 23 -1.35 -14.17 -6.26
CA PRO A 23 0.01 -13.62 -6.29
C PRO A 23 0.23 -12.60 -7.41
N ILE A 24 -0.37 -12.82 -8.59
CA ILE A 24 -0.26 -11.88 -9.73
C ILE A 24 -0.91 -10.54 -9.36
N THR A 25 -2.12 -10.58 -8.82
CA THR A 25 -2.86 -9.39 -8.37
C THR A 25 -2.11 -8.64 -7.29
N ALA A 26 -1.54 -9.34 -6.29
CA ALA A 26 -0.75 -8.72 -5.24
C ALA A 26 0.46 -7.96 -5.82
N ARG A 27 1.25 -8.63 -6.67
CA ARG A 27 2.47 -8.05 -7.26
C ARG A 27 2.17 -6.88 -8.18
N ARG A 28 1.23 -7.02 -9.12
CA ARG A 28 0.93 -5.96 -10.08
C ARG A 28 0.33 -4.72 -9.39
N THR A 29 -0.49 -4.90 -8.36
CA THR A 29 -1.05 -3.78 -7.60
C THR A 29 0.05 -3.04 -6.86
N ALA A 30 0.92 -3.77 -6.14
CA ALA A 30 2.05 -3.20 -5.44
C ALA A 30 3.05 -2.49 -6.38
N ALA A 31 3.28 -3.03 -7.58
CA ALA A 31 4.16 -2.43 -8.58
C ALA A 31 3.64 -1.08 -9.09
N VAL A 32 2.33 -0.95 -9.32
CA VAL A 32 1.72 0.33 -9.73
C VAL A 32 1.84 1.37 -8.62
N SER A 33 1.61 0.97 -7.37
CA SER A 33 1.83 1.83 -6.19
C SER A 33 3.29 2.25 -6.05
N ALA A 34 4.23 1.32 -6.24
CA ALA A 34 5.65 1.61 -6.22
C ALA A 34 6.06 2.60 -7.33
N LEU A 35 5.48 2.46 -8.53
CA LEU A 35 5.69 3.42 -9.62
C LEU A 35 5.12 4.81 -9.28
N SER A 36 3.92 4.89 -8.69
CA SER A 36 3.34 6.18 -8.29
C SER A 36 4.21 6.88 -7.24
N VAL A 37 4.72 6.14 -6.25
CA VAL A 37 5.69 6.66 -5.27
C VAL A 37 6.96 7.09 -5.99
N ALA A 38 7.48 6.28 -6.90
CA ALA A 38 8.72 6.57 -7.62
C ALA A 38 8.65 7.85 -8.44
N LEU A 39 7.49 8.18 -9.01
CA LEU A 39 7.29 9.34 -9.88
C LEU A 39 6.79 10.58 -9.14
N LEU A 40 5.93 10.41 -8.12
CA LEU A 40 5.13 11.50 -7.56
C LEU A 40 5.51 11.85 -6.12
N ALA A 41 6.04 10.90 -5.33
CA ALA A 41 6.50 11.22 -3.99
C ALA A 41 7.76 12.09 -4.04
N ARG A 42 7.89 12.99 -3.06
CA ARG A 42 9.05 13.88 -2.94
C ARG A 42 10.35 13.09 -2.94
N GLN A 43 11.40 13.68 -3.50
CA GLN A 43 12.72 13.03 -3.59
C GLN A 43 13.35 12.81 -2.21
N ASP A 44 12.99 13.65 -1.24
CA ASP A 44 13.46 13.61 0.14
C ASP A 44 12.54 12.82 1.08
N SER A 45 11.55 12.08 0.58
CA SER A 45 10.69 11.20 1.41
C SER A 45 11.52 10.15 2.17
N ARG A 46 11.36 10.11 3.50
CA ARG A 46 12.08 9.22 4.42
C ARG A 46 11.19 8.34 5.27
N ILE A 47 9.92 8.69 5.46
CA ILE A 47 9.00 7.95 6.33
C ILE A 47 7.85 7.37 5.50
N LEU A 48 7.71 6.05 5.54
CA LEU A 48 6.61 5.31 4.90
C LEU A 48 5.61 4.86 5.96
N ALA A 49 4.32 5.00 5.71
CA ALA A 49 3.26 4.35 6.47
C ALA A 49 2.54 3.33 5.59
N ILE A 50 2.30 2.14 6.13
CA ILE A 50 1.47 1.10 5.49
C ILE A 50 0.30 0.79 6.44
N LEU A 51 -0.92 1.03 5.97
CA LEU A 51 -2.15 0.76 6.71
C LEU A 51 -2.75 -0.57 6.26
N GLY A 52 -2.95 -1.49 7.20
CA GLY A 52 -3.31 -2.88 6.95
C GLY A 52 -2.13 -3.83 7.13
N ALA A 53 -2.43 -5.13 7.25
CA ALA A 53 -1.42 -6.19 7.42
C ALA A 53 -1.73 -7.45 6.59
N GLY A 54 -2.56 -7.28 5.55
CA GLY A 54 -2.98 -8.36 4.65
C GLY A 54 -1.96 -8.67 3.55
N ILE A 55 -2.41 -9.42 2.53
CA ILE A 55 -1.58 -9.77 1.36
C ILE A 55 -1.07 -8.51 0.64
N GLN A 56 -1.94 -7.50 0.44
CA GLN A 56 -1.54 -6.26 -0.22
C GLN A 56 -0.51 -5.48 0.59
N ALA A 57 -0.70 -5.32 1.91
CA ALA A 57 0.27 -4.64 2.77
C ALA A 57 1.68 -5.26 2.67
N ARG A 58 1.77 -6.59 2.68
CA ARG A 58 3.05 -7.30 2.53
C ARG A 58 3.68 -7.09 1.15
N ALA A 59 2.89 -7.20 0.08
CA ALA A 59 3.38 -6.96 -1.27
C ALA A 59 3.83 -5.50 -1.46
N HIS A 60 3.14 -4.54 -0.84
CA HIS A 60 3.52 -3.13 -0.89
C HIS A 60 4.75 -2.83 -0.06
N LEU A 61 4.96 -3.50 1.09
CA LEU A 61 6.22 -3.41 1.81
C LEU A 61 7.38 -3.81 0.90
N GLU A 62 7.27 -4.96 0.22
CA GLU A 62 8.32 -5.46 -0.68
C GLU A 62 8.56 -4.53 -1.89
N ALA A 63 7.49 -3.98 -2.49
CA ALA A 63 7.60 -3.18 -3.72
C ALA A 63 7.91 -1.70 -3.47
N VAL A 64 7.37 -1.09 -2.41
CA VAL A 64 7.46 0.36 -2.14
C VAL A 64 8.69 0.69 -1.31
N ALA A 65 9.06 -0.12 -0.33
CA ALA A 65 10.20 0.15 0.56
C ALA A 65 11.56 0.41 -0.16
N PRO A 66 11.85 -0.16 -1.36
CA PRO A 66 13.08 0.18 -2.09
C PRO A 66 12.96 1.40 -3.02
N THR A 67 11.78 2.00 -3.21
CA THR A 67 11.56 3.11 -4.18
C THR A 67 12.16 4.45 -3.74
N ARG A 68 12.44 4.59 -2.44
CA ARG A 68 13.04 5.76 -1.80
C ARG A 68 13.98 5.30 -0.69
N GLY A 69 14.81 6.22 -0.21
CA GLY A 69 15.66 6.00 0.96
C GLY A 69 14.89 6.08 2.28
N PHE A 70 13.80 5.30 2.42
CA PHE A 70 13.00 5.26 3.64
C PHE A 70 13.86 4.77 4.81
N SER A 71 13.92 5.56 5.87
CA SER A 71 14.60 5.24 7.13
C SER A 71 13.68 4.57 8.14
N GLU A 72 12.37 4.85 8.06
CA GLU A 72 11.36 4.31 8.96
C GLU A 72 10.11 3.87 8.17
N ILE A 73 9.52 2.74 8.58
CA ILE A 73 8.29 2.19 8.01
C ILE A 73 7.29 1.93 9.14
N TRP A 74 6.22 2.72 9.23
CA TRP A 74 5.20 2.60 10.26
C TRP A 74 4.03 1.74 9.79
N LEU A 75 3.76 0.66 10.52
CA LEU A 75 2.71 -0.30 10.22
C LEU A 75 1.50 -0.03 11.12
N GLY A 76 0.42 0.46 10.52
CA GLY A 76 -0.86 0.60 11.20
C GLY A 76 -1.75 -0.59 10.88
N ALA A 77 -2.26 -1.31 11.87
CA ALA A 77 -3.22 -2.40 11.64
C ALA A 77 -4.24 -2.52 12.77
N ARG A 78 -5.49 -2.88 12.44
CA ARG A 78 -6.54 -3.18 13.44
C ARG A 78 -6.23 -4.41 14.27
N HIS A 79 -5.52 -5.38 13.69
CA HIS A 79 -5.15 -6.64 14.34
C HIS A 79 -3.62 -6.75 14.43
N PRO A 80 -3.04 -6.86 15.63
CA PRO A 80 -1.59 -6.78 15.81
C PRO A 80 -0.82 -8.00 15.29
N GLY A 81 -1.41 -9.21 15.31
CA GLY A 81 -0.70 -10.44 14.96
C GLY A 81 -0.09 -10.45 13.55
N PRO A 82 -0.89 -10.24 12.47
CA PRO A 82 -0.34 -10.17 11.12
C PRO A 82 0.65 -9.02 10.92
N ALA A 83 0.47 -7.91 11.64
CA ALA A 83 1.38 -6.76 11.57
C ALA A 83 2.74 -7.07 12.20
N GLN A 84 2.78 -7.81 13.31
CA GLN A 84 4.03 -8.28 13.94
C GLN A 84 4.87 -9.12 12.97
N SER A 85 4.26 -10.14 12.35
CA SER A 85 4.96 -10.98 11.36
C SER A 85 5.41 -10.20 10.12
N MET A 86 4.70 -9.12 9.76
CA MET A 86 5.12 -8.24 8.68
C MET A 86 6.30 -7.35 9.10
N ALA A 87 6.31 -6.85 10.35
CA ALA A 87 7.39 -6.02 10.88
C ALA A 87 8.73 -6.75 10.91
N GLU A 88 8.72 -8.06 11.18
CA GLU A 88 9.93 -8.89 11.21
C GLU A 88 10.63 -9.01 9.84
N ARG A 89 9.98 -8.63 8.73
CA ARG A 89 10.53 -8.75 7.37
C ARG A 89 11.48 -7.63 6.99
N ASP A 90 11.41 -6.48 7.68
CA ASP A 90 12.24 -5.32 7.39
C ASP A 90 12.61 -4.63 8.71
N PRO A 91 13.92 -4.48 9.02
CA PRO A 91 14.36 -3.88 10.28
C PRO A 91 13.94 -2.42 10.47
N ARG A 92 13.48 -1.74 9.41
CA ARG A 92 12.94 -0.38 9.46
C ARG A 92 11.47 -0.34 9.90
N CYS A 93 10.82 -1.48 10.04
CA CYS A 93 9.40 -1.55 10.40
C CYS A 93 9.16 -1.33 11.89
N HIS A 94 8.16 -0.51 12.19
CA HIS A 94 7.66 -0.22 13.53
C HIS A 94 6.15 -0.42 13.57
N LEU A 95 5.64 -0.99 14.66
CA LEU A 95 4.20 -1.09 14.87
C LEU A 95 3.66 0.23 15.43
N SER A 96 2.61 0.74 14.81
CA SER A 96 1.91 1.92 15.27
C SER A 96 0.69 1.54 16.14
N PRO A 97 0.40 2.28 17.22
CA PRO A 97 -0.79 2.04 18.05
C PRO A 97 -2.10 2.46 17.37
N SER A 98 -2.04 3.28 16.32
CA SER A 98 -3.20 3.72 15.54
C SER A 98 -2.83 4.09 14.10
N PHE A 99 -3.84 4.22 13.23
CA PHE A 99 -3.62 4.74 11.87
C PHE A 99 -3.15 6.19 11.91
N GLU A 100 -3.75 7.03 12.75
CA GLU A 100 -3.33 8.42 12.95
C GLU A 100 -1.85 8.52 13.32
N ALA A 101 -1.38 7.74 14.30
CA ALA A 101 0.01 7.74 14.72
C ALA A 101 0.96 7.27 13.60
N ALA A 102 0.54 6.35 12.73
CA ALA A 102 1.34 5.91 11.59
C ALA A 102 1.43 7.00 10.51
N VAL A 103 0.33 7.72 10.28
CA VAL A 103 0.17 8.69 9.18
C VAL A 103 0.80 10.04 9.50
N THR A 104 0.71 10.50 10.75
CA THR A 104 1.04 11.90 11.15
C THR A 104 2.46 12.34 10.76
N MET A 105 3.40 11.40 10.74
CA MET A 105 4.80 11.69 10.41
C MET A 105 5.22 11.21 9.00
N ALA A 106 4.31 10.57 8.27
CA ALA A 106 4.63 9.91 7.00
C ALA A 106 4.80 10.92 5.85
N ASP A 107 5.78 10.64 5.00
CA ASP A 107 5.93 11.30 3.70
C ASP A 107 5.16 10.55 2.60
N VAL A 108 4.97 9.24 2.80
CA VAL A 108 4.22 8.35 1.91
C VAL A 108 3.29 7.49 2.75
N VAL A 109 2.01 7.44 2.38
CA VAL A 109 1.01 6.59 3.05
C VAL A 109 0.44 5.62 2.02
N VAL A 110 0.49 4.32 2.32
CA VAL A 110 -0.13 3.28 1.50
C VAL A 110 -1.27 2.65 2.28
N CYS A 111 -2.49 2.84 1.80
CA CYS A 111 -3.69 2.27 2.40
C CYS A 111 -4.00 0.92 1.73
N CYS A 112 -3.85 -0.17 2.49
CA CYS A 112 -4.10 -1.55 2.07
C CYS A 112 -5.17 -2.20 2.96
N THR A 113 -6.26 -1.46 3.22
CA THR A 113 -7.34 -1.90 4.12
C THR A 113 -8.56 -2.37 3.33
N ASP A 114 -9.43 -3.10 4.02
CA ASP A 114 -10.76 -3.50 3.56
C ASP A 114 -11.85 -2.64 4.24
N ALA A 115 -11.49 -1.44 4.73
CA ALA A 115 -12.42 -0.56 5.40
C ALA A 115 -13.48 -0.01 4.44
N ASP A 116 -14.70 0.11 4.93
CA ASP A 116 -15.86 0.71 4.25
C ASP A 116 -15.99 2.22 4.51
N SER A 117 -15.13 2.75 5.37
CA SER A 117 -15.08 4.15 5.80
C SER A 117 -13.63 4.65 5.77
N PRO A 118 -13.43 5.99 5.68
CA PRO A 118 -12.09 6.57 5.60
C PRO A 118 -11.19 6.14 6.75
N VAL A 119 -9.98 5.73 6.40
CA VAL A 119 -8.93 5.28 7.34
C VAL A 119 -7.82 6.31 7.49
N VAL A 120 -7.86 7.38 6.71
CA VAL A 120 -6.98 8.54 6.77
C VAL A 120 -7.85 9.80 6.78
N ALA A 121 -7.63 10.67 7.77
CA ALA A 121 -8.22 12.00 7.80
C ALA A 121 -7.24 13.02 7.21
N HIS A 122 -7.76 14.02 6.49
CA HIS A 122 -6.95 15.05 5.83
C HIS A 122 -5.96 15.74 6.79
N GLN A 123 -6.40 16.06 8.01
CA GLN A 123 -5.60 16.75 9.03
C GLN A 123 -4.39 15.96 9.56
N TRP A 124 -4.32 14.65 9.31
CA TRP A 124 -3.17 13.83 9.68
C TRP A 124 -2.04 13.94 8.66
N LEU A 125 -2.34 14.36 7.43
CA LEU A 125 -1.40 14.37 6.32
C LEU A 125 -0.51 15.61 6.37
N ARG A 126 0.79 15.39 6.23
CA ARG A 126 1.75 16.48 6.06
C ARG A 126 1.60 17.12 4.67
N PRO A 127 1.89 18.42 4.54
CA PRO A 127 2.06 19.03 3.24
C PRO A 127 3.07 18.26 2.38
N GLY A 128 2.65 17.87 1.17
CA GLY A 128 3.48 17.09 0.24
C GLY A 128 3.53 15.58 0.51
N CYS A 129 2.68 15.05 1.41
CA CYS A 129 2.52 13.61 1.59
C CYS A 129 1.91 12.97 0.33
N HIS A 130 2.52 11.88 -0.14
CA HIS A 130 1.98 11.08 -1.23
C HIS A 130 1.12 9.95 -0.69
N VAL A 131 -0.17 9.95 -1.01
CA VAL A 131 -1.11 8.94 -0.53
C VAL A 131 -1.48 7.99 -1.65
N VAL A 132 -1.36 6.69 -1.39
CA VAL A 132 -1.75 5.61 -2.30
C VAL A 132 -2.90 4.84 -1.67
N SER A 133 -4.11 5.04 -2.20
CA SER A 133 -5.28 4.24 -1.82
C SER A 133 -5.38 3.01 -2.72
N VAL A 134 -5.38 1.83 -2.11
CA VAL A 134 -5.37 0.53 -2.79
C VAL A 134 -6.61 -0.29 -2.46
N GLY A 135 -7.19 -0.06 -1.28
CA GLY A 135 -8.38 -0.74 -0.82
C GLY A 135 -9.58 -0.51 -1.73
N SER A 136 -10.55 -1.41 -1.66
CA SER A 136 -11.76 -1.36 -2.49
C SER A 136 -12.87 -0.47 -1.91
N GLY A 137 -12.68 0.08 -0.71
CA GLY A 137 -13.64 0.97 -0.03
C GLY A 137 -13.21 2.44 -0.07
N ALA A 138 -14.00 3.30 0.56
CA ALA A 138 -13.72 4.73 0.67
C ALA A 138 -12.62 4.99 1.71
N GLU A 139 -11.37 4.61 1.42
CA GLU A 139 -10.24 4.75 2.37
C GLU A 139 -9.88 6.21 2.67
N LEU A 140 -10.26 7.13 1.78
CA LEU A 140 -9.99 8.57 1.88
C LEU A 140 -11.31 9.34 1.98
N ASP A 141 -11.34 10.34 2.85
CA ASP A 141 -12.48 11.27 2.95
C ASP A 141 -12.49 12.28 1.78
N ALA A 142 -13.64 12.96 1.61
CA ALA A 142 -13.81 13.93 0.53
C ALA A 142 -12.83 15.10 0.63
N ASP A 143 -12.51 15.54 1.85
CA ASP A 143 -11.58 16.64 2.11
C ASP A 143 -10.16 16.29 1.66
N THR A 144 -9.72 15.05 1.87
CA THR A 144 -8.43 14.53 1.41
C THR A 144 -8.35 14.51 -0.10
N VAL A 145 -9.42 14.09 -0.78
CA VAL A 145 -9.48 14.10 -2.25
C VAL A 145 -9.50 15.53 -2.78
N ALA A 146 -10.32 16.41 -2.21
CA ALA A 146 -10.44 17.80 -2.62
C ALA A 146 -9.17 18.63 -2.36
N GLY A 147 -8.39 18.27 -1.34
CA GLY A 147 -7.11 18.89 -1.01
C GLY A 147 -5.92 18.36 -1.80
N SER A 148 -6.10 17.33 -2.64
CA SER A 148 -5.03 16.81 -3.50
C SER A 148 -4.65 17.83 -4.58
N LYS A 149 -3.36 17.89 -4.93
CA LYS A 149 -2.79 18.79 -5.94
C LYS A 149 -2.09 18.01 -7.04
#